data_AF-A0A5K0VFF9-F1
#
_entry.id   AF-A0A5K0VFF9-F1
#
_cell.length_a   1.000
_cell.length_b   1.000
_cell.length_c   1.000
_cell.angle_alpha   90.00
_cell.angle_beta   90.00
_cell.angle_gamma   90.00
#
_symmetry.space_group_name_H-M   'P 1'
#
loop_
_entity.id
_entity.type
_entity.pdbx_description
1 polymer ?
#
loop_
_entity_poly.entity_id
_entity_poly.type
_entity_poly.pdbx_seq_one_letter_code
_entity_poly.pdbx_strand_id
1 'polypeptide(L)' 'TRAVQKVIETVDTPEQIVMVVSSLKDGVVKLMKDLNGNHVAQRCLQYFDNKYNE' A
#
# COMPACT_ATOMS: atom_id res chain seq x y z
N THR A 1 -2.36 -11.32 -4.96
CA THR A 1 -1.79 -10.71 -3.74
C THR A 1 -0.28 -10.52 -3.83
N ARG A 2 0.50 -11.60 -4.03
CA ARG A 2 1.98 -11.56 -4.00
C ARG A 2 2.64 -10.62 -5.01
N ALA A 3 2.10 -10.51 -6.23
CA ALA A 3 2.60 -9.57 -7.24
C ALA A 3 2.44 -8.11 -6.79
N VAL A 4 1.27 -7.75 -6.26
CA VAL A 4 0.98 -6.39 -5.80
C VAL A 4 1.87 -5.99 -4.62
N GLN A 5 2.13 -6.93 -3.70
CA GLN A 5 3.06 -6.70 -2.59
C GLN A 5 4.49 -6.39 -3.07
N LYS A 6 4.98 -7.13 -4.08
CA LYS A 6 6.29 -6.83 -4.67
C LYS A 6 6.34 -5.48 -5.36
N VAL A 7 5.24 -5.05 -5.99
CA VAL A 7 5.16 -3.71 -6.60
C VAL A 7 5.21 -2.62 -5.53
N ILE A 8 4.55 -2.81 -4.39
CA ILE A 8 4.62 -1.86 -3.25
C ILE A 8 6.08 -1.68 -2.78
N GLU A 9 6.87 -2.75 -2.77
CA GLU A 9 8.30 -2.70 -2.39
C GLU A 9 9.19 -1.98 -3.41
N THR A 10 8.68 -1.64 -4.61
CA THR A 10 9.40 -0.84 -5.62
C THR A 10 9.06 0.65 -5.57
N VAL A 11 8.11 1.04 -4.73
CA VAL A 11 7.72 2.44 -4.52
C VAL A 11 8.73 3.12 -3.62
N ASP A 12 9.37 4.19 -4.10
CA ASP A 12 10.52 4.78 -3.40
C ASP A 12 10.39 6.28 -3.16
N THR A 13 9.62 7.00 -3.99
CA THR A 13 9.47 8.46 -3.83
C THR A 13 8.21 8.84 -3.05
N PRO A 14 8.24 9.95 -2.28
CA PRO A 14 7.06 10.46 -1.59
C PRO A 14 5.85 10.68 -2.52
N GLU A 15 6.08 11.14 -3.75
CA GLU A 15 5.01 11.37 -4.74
C GLU A 15 4.35 10.05 -5.16
N GLN A 16 5.14 8.99 -5.35
CA GLN A 16 4.62 7.66 -5.66
C GLN A 16 3.81 7.10 -4.50
N ILE A 17 4.29 7.29 -3.26
CA ILE A 17 3.56 6.89 -2.05
C ILE A 17 2.20 7.60 -1.99
N VAL A 18 2.18 8.92 -2.19
CA VAL A 18 0.95 9.72 -2.20
C VAL A 18 -0.02 9.25 -3.29
N MET A 19 0.48 8.94 -4.48
CA MET A 19 -0.36 8.39 -5.57
C MET A 19 -0.99 7.05 -5.18
N VAL A 20 -0.21 6.11 -4.63
CA VAL A 20 -0.71 4.81 -4.21
C VAL A 20 -1.75 4.97 -3.10
N VAL A 21 -1.45 5.73 -2.05
CA VAL A 21 -2.37 5.97 -0.93
C VAL A 21 -3.67 6.62 -1.41
N SER A 22 -3.58 7.61 -2.29
CA SER A 22 -4.75 8.28 -2.87
C SER A 22 -5.62 7.32 -3.70
N SER A 23 -5.00 6.43 -4.48
CA SER A 23 -5.71 5.43 -5.28
C SER A 23 -6.46 4.39 -4.44
N LEU A 24 -6.01 4.15 -3.20
CA LEU A 24 -6.62 3.19 -2.28
C LEU A 24 -7.75 3.80 -1.45
N LYS A 25 -7.85 5.13 -1.36
CA LYS A 25 -8.74 5.86 -0.45
C LYS A 25 -10.20 5.38 -0.51
N ASP A 26 -10.77 5.28 -1.70
CA ASP A 26 -12.18 4.94 -1.88
C ASP A 26 -12.46 3.42 -1.70
N GLY A 27 -11.41 2.59 -1.83
CA GLY A 27 -11.51 1.14 -1.78
C GLY A 27 -10.99 0.49 -0.50
N VAL A 28 -10.38 1.26 0.41
CA VAL A 28 -9.56 0.71 1.50
C VAL A 28 -10.36 -0.22 2.43
N VAL A 29 -11.60 0.13 2.77
CA VAL A 29 -12.45 -0.70 3.65
C VAL A 29 -12.79 -2.03 2.99
N LYS A 30 -13.07 -2.02 1.68
CA LYS A 30 -13.32 -3.25 0.91
C LYS A 30 -12.05 -4.10 0.82
N LEU A 31 -10.91 -3.46 0.59
CA LEU A 31 -9.61 -4.11 0.53
C LEU A 31 -9.26 -4.78 1.87
N MET A 32 -9.50 -4.11 3.00
CA MET A 32 -9.25 -4.66 4.33
C MET A 32 -10.14 -5.85 4.69
N LYS A 33 -11.36 -5.92 4.16
CA LYS A 33 -12.30 -7.03 4.40
C LYS A 33 -12.05 -8.23 3.46
N ASP A 34 -11.25 -8.05 2.42
CA ASP A 34 -10.88 -9.12 1.50
C ASP A 34 -9.75 -10.00 2.10
N LEU A 35 -9.87 -11.32 1.94
CA LEU A 35 -8.92 -12.31 2.47
C LEU A 35 -7.49 -12.08 1.95
N ASN A 36 -7.37 -11.58 0.72
CA ASN A 36 -6.11 -11.27 0.08
C ASN A 36 -5.76 -9.78 0.19
N GLY A 37 -6.74 -8.91 0.08
CA GLY A 37 -6.58 -7.46 0.09
C GLY A 37 -5.99 -6.93 1.40
N ASN A 38 -6.33 -7.54 2.54
CA ASN A 38 -5.77 -7.12 3.83
C ASN A 38 -4.23 -7.22 3.85
N HIS A 39 -3.64 -8.22 3.19
CA HIS A 39 -2.20 -8.37 3.10
C HIS A 39 -1.54 -7.30 2.22
N VAL A 40 -2.27 -6.73 1.26
CA VAL A 40 -1.81 -5.60 0.44
C VAL A 40 -1.85 -4.32 1.28
N ALA A 41 -2.96 -4.08 1.98
CA ALA A 41 -3.12 -2.92 2.86
C ALA A 41 -2.06 -2.89 3.98
N GLN A 42 -1.83 -4.04 4.63
CA GLN A 42 -0.77 -4.17 5.64
C GLN A 42 0.62 -3.88 5.06
N ARG A 43 0.92 -4.34 3.84
CA ARG A 43 2.22 -4.10 3.19
C ARG A 43 2.42 -2.62 2.87
N CYS A 44 1.37 -1.92 2.40
CA CYS A 44 1.42 -0.46 2.21
C CYS A 44 1.76 0.26 3.52
N LEU A 45 1.06 -0.08 4.62
CA LEU A 45 1.30 0.56 5.92
C LEU A 45 2.72 0.30 6.42
N GLN A 46 3.22 -0.92 6.32
CA GLN A 46 4.59 -1.26 6.75
C GLN A 46 5.66 -0.57 5.92
N TYR A 47 5.50 -0.48 4.61
CA TYR A 47 6.55 0.05 3.74
C TYR A 47 6.53 1.57 3.67
N PHE A 48 5.35 2.17 3.58
CA PHE A 48 5.22 3.62 3.41
C PHE A 48 5.44 4.40 4.71
N ASP A 49 5.05 3.84 5.86
CA ASP A 49 5.31 4.50 7.16
C ASP A 49 6.81 4.63 7.45
N ASN A 50 7.60 3.58 7.16
CA ASN A 50 9.06 3.67 7.28
C ASN A 50 9.63 4.72 6.32
N LYS A 51 9.21 4.69 5.04
CA LYS A 51 9.73 5.59 4.00
C LYS A 51 9.34 7.06 4.17
N TYR A 52 8.22 7.36 4.82
CA TYR A 52 7.77 8.73 5.07
C TYR A 52 8.49 9.37 6.27
N ASN A 53 9.03 8.55 7.17
CA ASN A 53 9.72 8.98 8.38
C ASN A 53 11.26 8.92 8.25
N GLU A 54 11.79 8.45 7.12
CA GLU A 54 13.19 8.59 6.69
C GLU A 54 13.47 9.99 6.12
#